data_AF-A0A519UA88-F1
#
_entry.id   AF-A0A519UA88-F1
#
_cell.length_a   1.000
_cell.length_b   1.000
_cell.length_c   1.000
_cell.angle_alpha   90.00
_cell.angle_beta   90.00
_cell.angle_gamma   90.00
#
_symmetry.space_group_name_H-M   'P 1'
#
loop_
_entity.id
_entity.type
_entity.pdbx_description
1 polymer ?
#
loop_
_entity_poly.entity_id
_entity_poly.type
_entity_poly.pdbx_seq_one_letter_code
_entity_poly.pdbx_strand_id
1 'polypeptide(L)'
;MKPKTIFVVIVTILLTVFLTVNSDAVEFDFVIGQPVSVSKLVVIGICVFIGFILGFIVGRPRKTVSSYDTEIEKGYSNSENKSALSDEDRDYIS
;
A
#
# COMPACT_ATOMS: atom_id res chain seq x y z
N MET A 1 -11.50 -22.81 -22.38
CA MET A 1 -11.44 -21.65 -21.45
C MET A 1 -10.99 -22.13 -20.09
N LYS A 2 -10.15 -21.37 -19.37
CA LYS A 2 -9.75 -21.75 -18.00
C LYS A 2 -10.93 -21.50 -17.05
N PRO A 3 -11.10 -22.28 -15.97
CA PRO A 3 -12.19 -22.07 -15.00
C PRO A 3 -12.25 -20.63 -14.47
N LYS A 4 -11.08 -20.01 -14.27
CA LYS A 4 -10.95 -18.60 -13.91
C LYS A 4 -11.60 -17.63 -14.91
N THR A 5 -11.59 -17.94 -16.21
CA THR A 5 -12.22 -17.10 -17.24
C THR A 5 -13.73 -17.15 -17.13
N ILE A 6 -14.29 -18.36 -16.98
CA ILE A 6 -15.74 -18.56 -16.82
C ILE A 6 -16.22 -17.89 -15.54
N PHE A 7 -15.48 -18.05 -14.44
CA PHE A 7 -15.76 -17.38 -13.17
C PHE A 7 -15.79 -15.87 -13.33
N VAL A 8 -14.77 -15.27 -13.95
CA VAL A 8 -14.73 -13.83 -14.19
C VAL A 8 -15.94 -13.39 -15.01
N VAL A 9 -16.27 -14.07 -16.11
CA VAL A 9 -17.44 -13.72 -16.95
C VAL A 9 -18.75 -13.74 -16.16
N ILE A 10 -18.98 -14.78 -15.35
CA ILE A 10 -20.18 -14.88 -14.51
C ILE A 10 -20.23 -13.70 -13.54
N VAL A 11 -19.12 -13.40 -12.87
CA VAL A 11 -19.03 -12.26 -11.95
C VAL A 11 -19.31 -10.95 -12.68
N THR A 12 -18.77 -10.73 -13.89
CA THR A 12 -19.01 -9.50 -14.64
C THR A 12 -20.48 -9.34 -15.01
N ILE A 13 -21.15 -10.41 -15.44
CA ILE A 13 -22.58 -10.37 -15.77
C ILE A 13 -23.41 -10.05 -14.52
N LEU A 14 -23.15 -10.75 -13.40
CA LEU A 14 -23.85 -10.49 -12.14
C LEU A 14 -23.62 -9.07 -11.64
N LEU A 15 -22.39 -8.58 -11.70
CA LEU A 15 -22.03 -7.22 -11.33
C LEU A 15 -22.77 -6.20 -12.20
N THR A 16 -22.81 -6.44 -13.52
CA THR A 16 -23.49 -5.53 -14.45
C THR A 16 -24.97 -5.44 -14.14
N VAL A 17 -25.65 -6.58 -13.96
CA VAL A 17 -27.08 -6.64 -13.58
C VAL A 17 -27.31 -5.98 -12.22
N PHE A 18 -26.47 -6.24 -11.23
CA PHE A 18 -26.56 -5.60 -9.93
C PHE A 18 -26.49 -4.08 -10.02
N LEU A 19 -25.56 -3.57 -10.84
CA LEU A 19 -25.39 -2.14 -11.05
C LEU A 19 -26.58 -1.51 -11.77
N THR A 20 -27.11 -2.11 -12.84
CA THR A 20 -28.27 -1.55 -13.57
C THR A 20 -29.58 -1.68 -12.82
N VAL A 21 -29.78 -2.73 -12.03
CA VAL A 21 -31.02 -2.91 -11.26
C VAL A 21 -31.08 -1.98 -10.06
N ASN A 22 -29.93 -1.65 -9.45
CA ASN A 22 -29.87 -0.80 -8.26
C ASN A 22 -29.42 0.64 -8.58
N SER A 23 -29.54 1.10 -9.84
CA SER A 23 -29.05 2.40 -10.28
C SER A 23 -29.97 3.58 -9.94
N ASP A 24 -30.57 3.58 -8.75
CA ASP A 24 -31.44 4.68 -8.31
C ASP A 24 -30.70 6.01 -8.34
N ALA A 25 -31.36 7.04 -8.89
CA ALA A 25 -30.77 8.37 -9.00
C ALA A 25 -30.81 9.13 -7.66
N VAL A 26 -29.78 9.95 -7.45
CA VAL A 26 -29.75 11.05 -6.49
C VAL A 26 -29.52 12.33 -7.27
N GLU A 27 -30.25 13.37 -6.91
CA GLU A 27 -30.03 14.71 -7.47
C GLU A 27 -28.87 15.37 -6.74
N PHE A 28 -27.91 15.84 -7.53
CA PHE A 28 -26.82 16.68 -7.06
C PHE A 28 -27.15 18.13 -7.40
N ASP A 29 -27.38 18.91 -6.34
CA ASP A 29 -27.55 20.35 -6.47
C ASP A 29 -26.16 21.01 -6.47
N PHE A 30 -25.77 21.52 -7.63
CA PHE A 30 -24.47 22.18 -7.80
C PHE A 30 -24.63 23.68 -7.56
N VAL A 31 -23.62 24.31 -6.96
CA VAL A 31 -23.59 25.76 -6.69
C VAL A 31 -23.77 26.59 -7.98
N ILE A 32 -23.42 26.02 -9.14
CA ILE A 32 -23.60 26.62 -10.47
C ILE A 32 -24.14 25.55 -11.42
N GLY A 33 -25.32 25.76 -11.99
CA GLY A 33 -25.93 24.86 -12.99
C GLY A 33 -27.31 24.33 -12.57
N GLN A 34 -27.88 23.45 -13.40
CA GLN A 34 -29.11 22.71 -13.07
C GLN A 34 -28.78 21.43 -12.29
N PRO A 35 -29.71 20.93 -11.46
CA PRO A 35 -29.53 19.67 -10.75
C PRO A 35 -29.24 18.53 -11.72
N VAL A 36 -28.22 17.72 -11.42
CA VAL A 36 -27.89 16.53 -12.22
C VAL A 36 -28.22 15.28 -11.43
N SER A 37 -29.02 14.42 -12.04
CA SER A 37 -29.32 13.10 -11.49
C SER A 37 -28.17 12.12 -11.77
N VAL A 38 -27.59 11.57 -10.71
CA VAL A 38 -26.50 10.59 -10.79
C VAL A 38 -26.87 9.37 -9.94
N SER A 39 -26.55 8.16 -10.41
CA SER A 39 -26.83 6.93 -9.67
C SER A 39 -26.12 6.88 -8.32
N LYS A 40 -26.85 6.52 -7.25
CA LYS A 40 -26.32 6.30 -5.89
C LYS A 40 -25.13 5.35 -5.89
N LEU A 41 -25.17 4.30 -6.72
CA LEU A 41 -24.08 3.33 -6.80
C LEU A 41 -22.80 3.94 -7.35
N VAL A 42 -22.90 4.83 -8.33
CA VAL A 42 -21.75 5.52 -8.91
C VAL A 42 -21.11 6.41 -7.85
N VAL A 43 -21.93 7.13 -7.09
CA VAL A 43 -21.48 8.02 -6.00
C VAL A 43 -20.75 7.22 -4.93
N ILE A 44 -21.35 6.14 -4.43
CA ILE A 44 -20.73 5.27 -3.42
C ILE A 44 -19.44 4.67 -3.97
N GLY A 45 -19.44 4.20 -5.22
CA GLY A 45 -18.25 3.64 -5.87
C GLY A 45 -17.09 4.63 -5.94
N ILE A 46 -17.36 5.88 -6.35
CA ILE A 46 -16.35 6.95 -6.39
C ILE A 46 -15.86 7.28 -4.98
N CYS A 47 -16.76 7.43 -4.00
CA CYS A 47 -16.39 7.71 -2.62
C CYS A 47 -15.51 6.62 -2.01
N VAL A 48 -15.86 5.34 -2.23
CA VAL A 48 -15.07 4.19 -1.78
C VAL A 48 -13.71 4.18 -2.47
N PHE A 49 -13.66 4.44 -3.78
CA PHE A 49 -12.40 4.48 -4.52
C PHE A 49 -11.48 5.59 -4.00
N ILE A 50 -11.99 6.81 -3.84
CA ILE A 50 -11.21 7.94 -3.30
C ILE A 50 -10.77 7.63 -1.87
N GLY A 51 -11.68 7.13 -1.02
CA GLY A 51 -11.38 6.73 0.35
C GLY A 51 -10.30 5.65 0.44
N PHE A 52 -10.33 4.68 -0.47
CA PHE A 52 -9.29 3.65 -0.59
C PHE A 52 -7.93 4.25 -0.98
N ILE A 53 -7.90 5.14 -1.99
CA ILE A 53 -6.65 5.81 -2.41
C ILE A 53 -6.08 6.65 -1.25
N LEU A 54 -6.90 7.44 -0.58
CA LEU A 54 -6.48 8.24 0.58
C LEU A 54 -6.00 7.35 1.73
N GLY A 55 -6.76 6.30 2.05
CA GLY A 55 -6.39 5.32 3.07
C GLY A 55 -5.09 4.60 2.75
N PHE A 56 -4.84 4.28 1.48
CA PHE A 56 -3.59 3.67 1.03
C PHE A 56 -2.41 4.65 1.15
N ILE A 57 -2.59 5.92 0.78
CA ILE A 57 -1.54 6.94 0.90
C ILE A 57 -1.19 7.19 2.37
N VAL A 58 -2.21 7.38 3.22
CA VAL A 58 -2.04 7.66 4.65
C VAL A 58 -1.54 6.43 5.41
N GLY A 59 -2.08 5.26 5.10
CA GLY A 59 -1.73 3.99 5.72
C GLY A 59 -0.39 3.41 5.25
N ARG A 60 0.27 4.01 4.25
CA ARG A 60 1.57 3.54 3.77
C ARG A 60 2.61 3.65 4.90
N PRO A 61 3.11 2.52 5.44
CA PRO A 61 4.09 2.58 6.51
C PRO A 61 5.33 3.30 5.97
N ARG A 62 5.67 4.44 6.56
CA ARG A 62 6.94 5.13 6.25
C ARG A 62 8.03 4.24 6.80
N LYS A 63 9.11 4.04 6.02
CA LYS A 63 10.30 3.35 6.53
C LYS A 63 10.68 4.02 7.84
N THR A 64 10.70 3.27 8.93
CA THR A 64 11.35 3.71 10.15
C THR A 64 12.79 4.03 9.74
N VAL A 65 13.19 5.27 9.96
CA VAL A 65 14.59 5.65 9.81
C VAL A 65 15.29 4.83 10.88
N SER A 66 15.91 3.71 10.48
CA SER A 66 16.74 2.94 11.40
C SER A 66 17.81 3.91 11.84
N SER A 67 17.79 4.30 13.12
CA SER A 67 18.77 5.20 13.72
C SER A 67 20.16 4.56 13.85
N TYR A 68 20.41 3.46 13.14
CA TYR A 68 21.72 2.87 13.01
C TYR A 68 22.33 3.41 11.74
N ASP A 69 23.29 4.31 11.94
CA ASP A 69 24.16 4.84 10.90
C ASP A 69 24.64 3.71 9.99
N THR A 70 24.11 3.68 8.77
CA THR A 70 24.54 2.74 7.72
C THR A 70 26.02 2.95 7.36
N GLU A 71 26.63 4.05 7.83
CA GLU A 71 28.05 4.34 7.68
C GLU A 71 28.94 3.57 8.68
N ILE A 72 28.43 3.22 9.87
CA ILE A 72 29.20 2.42 10.85
C ILE A 72 29.39 0.99 10.35
N GLU A 73 28.39 0.44 9.64
CA GLU A 73 28.44 -0.93 9.11
C GLU A 73 29.34 -1.05 7.87
N LYS A 74 29.53 0.02 7.10
CA LYS A 74 30.44 0.04 5.95
C LYS A 74 31.93 0.08 6.32
N GLY A 75 32.27 0.50 7.55
CA GLY A 75 33.65 0.57 8.05
C GLY A 75 34.17 -0.74 8.65
N TYR A 76 33.28 -1.66 9.04
CA TYR A 76 33.66 -2.99 9.51
C TYR A 76 33.82 -3.94 8.33
N SER A 77 34.91 -3.77 7.59
CA SER A 77 35.43 -4.87 6.79
C SER A 77 35.70 -6.04 7.75
N ASN A 78 34.99 -7.14 7.52
CA ASN A 78 35.14 -8.42 8.18
C ASN A 78 36.54 -9.00 7.86
N SER A 79 37.59 -8.42 8.46
CA SER A 79 38.96 -8.93 8.43
C SER A 79 39.16 -9.77 9.69
N GLU A 80 38.84 -11.04 9.54
CA GLU A 80 39.51 -12.20 10.13
C GLU A 80 40.49 -11.92 11.29
N ASN A 81 40.10 -12.36 12.48
CA ASN A 81 40.96 -13.09 13.44
C ASN A 81 42.46 -12.74 13.41
N LYS A 82 42.82 -11.51 13.74
CA LYS A 82 44.11 -11.21 14.34
C LYS A 82 43.84 -10.53 15.67
N SER A 83 44.06 -11.31 16.73
CA SER A 83 44.10 -10.86 18.12
C SER A 83 44.62 -9.43 18.19
N ALA A 84 43.73 -8.50 18.57
CA ALA A 84 44.01 -7.07 18.68
C ALA A 84 44.90 -6.70 19.87
N LEU A 85 45.51 -7.70 20.51
CA LEU A 85 46.45 -7.54 21.61
C LEU A 85 47.86 -7.43 21.05
N SER A 86 48.59 -6.41 21.49
CA SER A 86 50.02 -6.26 21.23
C SER A 86 50.80 -7.41 21.86
N ASP A 87 52.01 -7.68 21.38
CA ASP A 87 52.84 -8.75 21.96
C ASP A 87 53.18 -8.48 23.43
N GLU A 88 53.28 -7.21 23.83
CA GLU A 88 53.43 -6.80 25.23
C GLU A 88 52.19 -7.15 26.08
N ASP A 89 50.97 -6.92 25.59
CA ASP A 89 49.73 -7.20 26.35
C ASP A 89 49.51 -8.71 26.61
N ARG A 90 50.09 -9.57 25.77
CA ARG A 90 49.95 -11.02 25.89
C ARG A 90 50.74 -11.60 27.06
N ASP A 91 51.90 -11.01 27.37
CA ASP A 91 52.77 -11.47 28.45
C ASP A 91 52.15 -11.21 29.84
N TYR A 92 51.22 -10.24 29.93
CA TYR A 92 50.50 -9.92 31.17
C TYR A 92 49.37 -10.89 31.53
N ILE A 93 48.90 -11.71 30.58
CA ILE A 93 47.75 -12.61 30.78
C ILE A 93 48.14 -14.11 30.75
N SER A 94 49.43 -14.42 30.61
CA SER A 94 50.01 -15.77 30.70
C SER A 94 50.44 -16.16 32.11
#